data_AF-A0A849KI59-F1
#
_entry.id   AF-A0A849KI59-F1
#
_cell.length_a   1.000
_cell.length_b   1.000
_cell.length_c   1.000
_cell.angle_alpha   90.00
_cell.angle_beta   90.00
_cell.angle_gamma   90.00
#
_symmetry.space_group_name_H-M   'P 1'
#
loop_
_entity.id
_entity.type
_entity.pdbx_description
1 polymer ?
#
loop_
_entity_poly.entity_id
_entity_poly.type
_entity_poly.pdbx_seq_one_letter_code
_entity_poly.pdbx_strand_id
1 'polypeptide(L)'
;MGAGPVQCGVRAEEALQRINAARAAGRRCGARYMPAAAPLKWDQQLYTAAFGHSSDMARRNYFDHRSPSGTTVGERVDAARYKWRGVGRTSRVATAASPTRCRAGWRAPSTART
;
A
#
# COMPACT_ATOMS: atom_id res chain seq x y z
N MET A 1 6.74 -31.51 15.49
CA MET A 1 5.75 -30.45 15.20
C MET A 1 6.51 -29.27 14.60
N GLY A 2 6.55 -29.17 13.27
CA GLY A 2 7.39 -28.19 12.57
C GLY A 2 6.75 -26.80 12.61
N ALA A 3 7.48 -25.83 13.14
CA ALA A 3 7.12 -24.42 13.00
C ALA A 3 7.06 -24.08 11.51
N GLY A 4 5.86 -23.81 11.00
CA GLY A 4 5.67 -23.30 9.65
C GLY A 4 6.45 -21.99 9.45
N PRO A 5 6.86 -21.67 8.21
CA PRO A 5 7.68 -20.49 7.95
C PRO A 5 7.02 -19.24 8.51
N VAL A 6 7.75 -18.51 9.35
CA VAL A 6 7.29 -17.25 9.94
C VAL A 6 7.24 -16.21 8.80
N GLN A 7 6.08 -16.04 8.17
CA GLN A 7 5.93 -15.06 7.10
C GLN A 7 6.03 -13.64 7.67
N CYS A 8 7.16 -12.99 7.42
CA CYS A 8 7.30 -11.56 7.67
C CYS A 8 6.66 -10.81 6.49
N GLY A 9 5.37 -10.48 6.63
CA GLY A 9 4.61 -9.71 5.65
C GLY A 9 3.11 -9.75 5.95
N VAL A 10 2.41 -8.63 5.76
CA VAL A 10 0.94 -8.62 5.75
C VAL A 10 0.47 -9.31 4.46
N ARG A 11 -0.38 -10.34 4.59
CA ARG A 11 -1.02 -10.96 3.41
C ARG A 11 -1.88 -9.91 2.71
N ALA A 12 -1.95 -9.97 1.38
CA ALA A 12 -2.65 -8.97 0.59
C ALA A 12 -4.15 -8.84 0.94
N GLU A 13 -4.79 -9.97 1.22
CA GLU A 13 -6.18 -10.02 1.70
C GLU A 13 -6.35 -9.39 3.09
N GLU A 14 -5.44 -9.71 4.02
CA GLU A 14 -5.44 -9.11 5.36
C GLU A 14 -5.23 -7.59 5.28
N ALA A 15 -4.35 -7.14 4.38
CA ALA A 15 -4.16 -5.72 4.11
C ALA A 15 -5.46 -5.07 3.59
N LEU A 16 -6.15 -5.70 2.63
CA LEU A 16 -7.43 -5.20 2.13
C LEU A 16 -8.50 -5.12 3.24
N GLN A 17 -8.60 -6.15 4.08
CA GLN A 17 -9.51 -6.17 5.22
C GLN A 17 -9.23 -5.01 6.19
N ARG A 18 -7.94 -4.81 6.55
CA ARG A 18 -7.52 -3.69 7.41
C ARG A 18 -7.80 -2.33 6.79
N ILE A 19 -7.61 -2.18 5.48
CA ILE A 19 -7.97 -0.95 4.75
C ILE A 19 -9.46 -0.70 4.82
N ASN A 20 -10.28 -1.71 4.56
CA ASN A 20 -11.73 -1.58 4.56
C ASN A 20 -12.28 -1.28 5.96
N ALA A 21 -11.72 -1.89 7.01
CA ALA A 21 -12.03 -1.53 8.39
C ALA A 21 -11.72 -0.05 8.69
N ALA A 22 -10.54 0.44 8.26
CA ALA A 22 -10.16 1.84 8.42
C ALA A 22 -11.03 2.80 7.60
N ARG A 23 -11.55 2.37 6.44
CA ARG A 23 -12.49 3.15 5.62
C ARG A 23 -13.87 3.25 6.25
N ALA A 24 -14.34 2.18 6.90
CA ALA A 24 -15.66 2.14 7.53
C ALA A 24 -15.75 3.01 8.80
N ALA A 25 -14.64 3.24 9.51
CA ALA A 25 -14.64 4.03 10.74
C ALA A 25 -14.73 5.56 10.51
N GLY A 26 -14.37 6.05 9.31
CA GLY A 26 -14.06 7.47 9.12
C GLY A 26 -12.83 7.92 9.92
N ARG A 27 -12.20 9.03 9.56
CA ARG A 27 -11.03 9.56 10.29
C ARG A 27 -10.85 11.06 10.15
N ARG A 28 -10.25 11.68 11.16
CA ARG A 28 -9.76 13.06 11.04
C ARG A 28 -8.37 13.07 10.40
N CYS A 29 -8.25 13.71 9.24
CA CYS A 29 -7.00 13.94 8.53
C CYS A 29 -6.59 15.41 8.71
N GLY A 30 -5.70 15.69 9.67
CA GLY A 30 -5.38 17.05 10.07
C GLY A 30 -6.59 17.75 10.68
N ALA A 31 -6.99 18.89 10.13
CA ALA A 31 -8.19 19.62 10.55
C ALA A 31 -9.49 19.08 9.92
N ARG A 32 -9.41 18.28 8.84
CA ARG A 32 -10.58 17.83 8.09
C ARG A 32 -11.08 16.47 8.57
N TYR A 33 -12.38 16.36 8.83
CA TYR A 33 -13.02 15.07 9.03
C TYR A 33 -13.33 14.41 7.68
N MET A 34 -12.94 13.15 7.54
CA MET A 34 -13.27 12.30 6.41
C MET A 34 -14.28 11.25 6.89
N PRO A 35 -15.53 11.26 6.39
CA PRO A 35 -16.55 10.30 6.82
C PRO A 35 -16.21 8.87 6.38
N ALA A 36 -16.98 7.91 6.89
CA ALA A 36 -16.91 6.53 6.46
C ALA A 36 -17.08 6.40 4.95
N ALA A 37 -16.31 5.49 4.34
CA ALA A 37 -16.32 5.25 2.91
C ALA A 37 -16.61 3.77 2.61
N ALA A 38 -17.28 3.53 1.47
CA ALA A 38 -17.60 2.18 1.01
C ALA A 38 -16.33 1.30 0.90
N PRO A 39 -16.44 -0.02 1.18
CA PRO A 39 -15.31 -0.93 1.10
C PRO A 39 -14.75 -1.00 -0.33
N LEU A 40 -13.43 -1.13 -0.43
CA LEU A 40 -12.76 -1.42 -1.68
C LEU A 40 -12.89 -2.92 -2.01
N LYS A 41 -12.92 -3.22 -3.30
CA LYS A 41 -12.80 -4.58 -3.82
C LYS A 41 -11.39 -4.81 -4.33
N TRP A 42 -10.93 -6.05 -4.24
CA TRP A 42 -9.67 -6.46 -4.84
C TRP A 42 -9.75 -6.34 -6.37
N ASP A 43 -8.69 -5.81 -6.99
CA ASP A 43 -8.54 -5.76 -8.43
C ASP A 43 -7.14 -6.27 -8.79
N GLN A 44 -7.09 -7.29 -9.66
CA GLN A 44 -5.85 -7.96 -10.00
C GLN A 44 -4.92 -7.09 -10.86
N GLN A 45 -5.47 -6.20 -11.68
CA GLN A 45 -4.68 -5.31 -12.53
C GLN A 45 -3.96 -4.26 -11.67
N LEU A 46 -4.68 -3.68 -10.70
CA LEU A 46 -4.10 -2.75 -9.73
C LEU A 46 -3.07 -3.44 -8.83
N TYR A 47 -3.31 -4.69 -8.44
CA TYR A 47 -2.32 -5.47 -7.71
C TYR A 47 -1.03 -5.65 -8.51
N THR A 48 -1.13 -6.07 -9.77
CA THR A 48 0.05 -6.24 -10.65
C THR A 48 0.85 -4.94 -10.77
N ALA A 49 0.18 -3.80 -10.97
CA ALA A 49 0.84 -2.50 -11.02
C ALA A 49 1.56 -2.14 -9.71
N ALA A 50 0.89 -2.36 -8.57
CA ALA A 50 1.44 -2.07 -7.25
C ALA A 50 2.62 -2.98 -6.89
N PHE A 51 2.49 -4.29 -7.15
CA PHE A 51 3.52 -5.29 -6.89
C PHE A 51 4.76 -5.08 -7.77
N GLY A 52 4.57 -4.72 -9.04
CA GLY A 52 5.67 -4.35 -9.92
C GLY A 52 6.44 -3.15 -9.39
N HIS A 53 5.73 -2.10 -8.95
CA HIS A 53 6.38 -0.90 -8.40
C HIS A 53 7.08 -1.14 -7.07
N SER A 54 6.50 -1.93 -6.16
CA SER A 54 7.18 -2.29 -4.90
C SER A 54 8.41 -3.16 -5.12
N SER A 55 8.36 -4.04 -6.12
CA SER A 55 9.52 -4.84 -6.54
C SER A 55 10.63 -3.96 -7.14
N ASP A 56 10.28 -2.98 -7.96
CA ASP A 56 11.23 -2.02 -8.53
C ASP A 56 11.89 -1.15 -7.44
N MET A 57 11.08 -0.62 -6.50
CA MET A 57 11.57 0.10 -5.32
C MET A 57 12.58 -0.71 -4.51
N ALA A 58 12.27 -1.98 -4.25
CA ALA A 58 13.17 -2.88 -3.52
C ALA A 58 14.46 -3.18 -4.30
N ARG A 59 14.36 -3.45 -5.61
CA ARG A 59 15.51 -3.79 -6.47
C ARG A 59 16.46 -2.62 -6.67
N ARG A 60 15.94 -1.39 -6.73
CA ARG A 60 16.70 -0.18 -7.05
C ARG A 60 16.93 0.72 -5.84
N ASN A 61 16.62 0.23 -4.64
CA ASN A 61 16.82 0.89 -3.35
C ASN A 61 16.30 2.34 -3.31
N TYR A 62 15.05 2.54 -3.74
CA TYR A 62 14.37 3.84 -3.63
C TYR A 62 12.98 3.66 -3.04
N PHE A 63 12.47 4.72 -2.41
CA PHE A 63 11.11 4.74 -1.88
C PHE A 63 10.40 6.01 -2.34
N ASP A 64 9.83 5.93 -3.53
CA ASP A 64 9.10 7.03 -4.12
C ASP A 64 7.87 6.49 -4.86
N HIS A 65 6.93 7.39 -4.93
CA HIS A 65 5.72 7.39 -5.69
C HIS A 65 5.96 7.38 -7.22
N ARG A 66 7.04 8.01 -7.70
CA ARG A 66 7.53 7.92 -9.08
C ARG A 66 8.76 7.02 -9.14
N SER A 67 8.93 6.28 -10.22
CA SER A 67 10.21 5.58 -10.43
C SER A 67 11.32 6.59 -10.75
N PRO A 68 12.61 6.26 -10.54
CA PRO A 68 13.71 7.15 -10.90
C PRO A 68 13.78 7.49 -12.39
N SER A 69 13.18 6.66 -13.27
CA SER A 69 13.02 6.95 -14.71
C SER A 69 11.83 7.87 -15.03
N GLY A 70 11.13 8.40 -14.02
CA GLY A 70 10.01 9.32 -14.19
C GLY A 70 8.62 8.67 -14.18
N THR A 71 8.51 7.35 -14.40
CA THR A 71 7.22 6.64 -14.48
C THR A 71 6.29 6.95 -13.30
N THR A 72 5.10 7.41 -13.64
CA THR A 72 4.03 7.80 -12.74
C THR A 72 3.10 6.62 -12.40
N VAL A 73 2.19 6.82 -11.45
CA VAL A 73 1.18 5.80 -11.12
C VAL A 73 0.23 5.57 -12.28
N GLY A 74 -0.20 6.64 -12.94
CA GLY A 74 -1.14 6.57 -14.05
C GLY A 74 -0.59 5.70 -15.16
N GLU A 75 0.64 5.97 -15.59
CA GLU A 75 1.32 5.16 -16.61
C GLU A 75 1.45 3.68 -16.21
N ARG A 76 1.69 3.38 -14.92
CA ARG A 76 1.73 1.98 -14.44
C ARG A 76 0.36 1.31 -14.44
N VAL A 77 -0.70 2.05 -14.11
CA VAL A 77 -2.09 1.55 -14.11
C VAL A 77 -2.57 1.35 -15.55
N ASP A 78 -2.21 2.25 -16.47
CA ASP A 78 -2.47 2.14 -17.90
C ASP A 78 -1.74 0.94 -18.50
N ALA A 79 -0.47 0.71 -18.11
CA ALA A 79 0.29 -0.47 -18.52
C ALA A 79 -0.36 -1.77 -18.00
N ALA A 80 -1.00 -1.76 -16.83
CA ALA A 80 -1.80 -2.87 -16.31
C ALA A 80 -3.20 -3.00 -16.96
N ARG A 81 -3.53 -2.11 -17.91
CA ARG A 81 -4.80 -2.07 -18.66
C ARG A 81 -6.04 -1.88 -17.77
N TYR A 82 -5.88 -1.27 -16.60
CA TYR A 82 -7.00 -0.93 -15.73
C TYR A 82 -7.67 0.34 -16.25
N LYS A 83 -9.01 0.38 -16.32
CA LYS A 83 -9.75 1.57 -16.77
C LYS A 83 -10.09 2.45 -15.58
N TRP A 84 -9.64 3.71 -15.57
CA TRP A 84 -9.77 4.59 -14.41
C TRP A 84 -10.07 6.05 -14.77
N ARG A 85 -10.70 6.77 -13.83
CA ARG A 85 -10.93 8.24 -13.88
C ARG A 85 -10.13 9.00 -12.82
N GLY A 86 -9.68 8.30 -11.78
CA GLY A 86 -8.80 8.80 -10.72
C GLY A 86 -8.19 7.63 -9.95
N VAL A 87 -6.92 7.74 -9.53
CA VAL A 87 -6.21 6.69 -8.79
C VAL A 87 -5.58 7.24 -7.50
N GLY A 88 -5.93 6.63 -6.37
CA GLY A 88 -5.34 6.92 -5.07
C GLY A 88 -4.19 5.95 -4.77
N ARG A 89 -3.21 6.37 -3.97
CA ARG A 89 -2.02 5.56 -3.67
C ARG A 89 -1.63 5.66 -2.20
N THR A 90 -1.04 4.59 -1.70
CA THR A 90 -0.39 4.54 -0.39
C THR A 90 0.88 3.69 -0.54
N SER A 91 2.02 4.19 -0.05
CA SER A 91 3.30 3.46 -0.04
C SER A 91 3.74 3.19 1.39
N ARG A 92 4.38 2.05 1.63
CA ARG A 92 4.94 1.71 2.95
C ARG A 92 6.30 1.03 2.82
N VAL A 93 7.25 1.41 3.67
CA VAL A 93 8.46 0.63 3.94
C VAL A 93 8.18 -0.32 5.10
N ALA A 94 8.39 -1.61 4.91
CA ALA A 94 8.48 -2.57 6.01
C ALA A 94 9.97 -2.74 6.34
N THR A 95 10.41 -2.27 7.50
CA THR A 95 11.75 -2.59 8.01
C THR A 95 11.68 -3.95 8.70
N ALA A 96 12.53 -4.89 8.28
CA ALA A 96 12.65 -6.22 8.88
C ALA A 96 13.40 -6.11 10.23
N ALA A 97 12.78 -5.52 11.24
CA ALA A 97 13.31 -5.51 12.61
C ALA A 97 12.54 -6.54 13.45
N SER A 98 13.08 -7.76 13.47
CA SER A 98 12.76 -8.88 14.37
C SER A 98 11.47 -9.69 14.09
N PRO A 99 11.50 -11.04 14.24
CA PRO A 99 10.36 -11.93 13.94
C PRO A 99 9.07 -11.59 14.70
N THR A 100 9.20 -10.96 15.87
CA THR A 100 8.08 -10.64 16.76
C THR A 100 7.33 -9.35 16.37
N ARG A 101 7.85 -8.54 15.43
CA ARG A 101 7.33 -7.20 15.12
C ARG A 101 6.85 -6.98 13.68
N CYS A 102 6.74 -8.01 12.85
CA CYS A 102 6.25 -7.89 11.46
C CYS A 102 4.78 -7.36 11.32
N ARG A 103 4.08 -7.07 12.43
CA ARG A 103 2.73 -6.47 12.47
C ARG A 103 2.68 -4.95 12.63
N ALA A 104 3.80 -4.26 12.89
CA ALA A 104 3.84 -2.81 13.14
C ALA A 104 3.89 -2.02 11.81
N GLY A 105 2.87 -2.25 10.99
CA GLY A 105 2.82 -1.83 9.61
C GLY A 105 1.56 -1.06 9.24
N TRP A 106 0.92 -0.35 10.18
CA TRP A 106 -0.22 0.55 9.89
C TRP A 106 -0.16 1.82 10.74
N ARG A 107 0.39 2.90 10.17
CA ARG A 107 0.09 4.28 10.57
C ARG A 107 -0.17 5.07 9.29
N ALA A 108 -1.15 5.97 9.36
CA ALA A 108 -1.50 6.92 8.31
C ALA A 108 -0.25 7.67 7.81
N PRO A 109 -0.24 8.22 6.59
CA PRO A 109 0.90 9.02 6.12
C PRO A 109 1.20 10.11 7.14
N SER A 110 2.35 9.99 7.81
CA SER A 110 2.95 11.12 8.50
C SER A 110 3.33 12.11 7.42
N THR A 111 2.78 13.31 7.53
CA THR A 111 3.21 14.50 6.78
C THR A 111 4.73 14.50 6.63
N ALA A 112 5.21 14.42 5.38
CA ALA A 112 6.57 14.85 5.07
C ALA A 112 6.64 16.33 5.47
N ARG A 113 7.45 16.62 6.49
CA ARG A 113 7.87 17.98 6.81
C ARG A 113 9.06 18.26 5.90
N THR A 114 8.96 19.34 5.13
CA THR A 114 10.07 20.02 4.42
C THR A 114 11.29 20.20 5.30
#